data_AF-A0A8C7BD99-F1
#
_entry.id   AF-A0A8C7BD99-F1
#
_cell.length_a   1.000
_cell.length_b   1.000
_cell.length_c   1.000
_cell.angle_alpha   90.00
_cell.angle_beta   90.00
_cell.angle_gamma   90.00
#
_symmetry.space_group_name_H-M   'P 1'
#
loop_
_entity.id
_entity.type
_entity.pdbx_description
1 polymer ?
#
loop_
_entity_poly.entity_id
_entity_poly.type
_entity_poly.pdbx_seq_one_letter_code
_entity_poly.pdbx_strand_id
1 'polypeptide(L)'
;MAVRWGIVSVGFISSDFTTVLRTLPRSEHQVVAVAARDLSRAEEFARKHDIPKAYGSYEELAKDPNVEVAYIGTQQVQHKAAVLLCLAAGKALLCEKPMGTNSAEVREMVAEARSRGLFLMEGIWTRFFPAIEALRSAVSQGTLGDLRVARAEFGKDLTSIPRIIDKAQAGSALLDFGIYCVQFISMVFSGQKPEKISAIGRLYETGLKESPVMPLVESELLADILEEVRKAIGVNFPDNCT
;
A
#
# COMPACT_ATOMS: atom_id res chain seq x y z
N MET A 1 -11.40 19.74 -16.67
CA MET A 1 -9.93 19.94 -16.67
C MET A 1 -9.33 18.64 -16.15
N ALA A 2 -8.31 18.11 -16.84
CA ALA A 2 -7.68 16.86 -16.43
C ALA A 2 -6.72 17.10 -15.25
N VAL A 3 -6.69 16.18 -14.31
CA VAL A 3 -5.70 16.12 -13.23
C VAL A 3 -4.34 15.75 -13.83
N ARG A 4 -3.33 16.59 -13.57
CA ARG A 4 -1.96 16.43 -14.11
C ARG A 4 -1.03 15.74 -13.11
N TRP A 5 -0.66 14.52 -13.46
CA TRP A 5 0.14 13.61 -12.63
C TRP A 5 1.64 13.74 -12.93
N GLY A 6 2.43 13.82 -11.86
CA GLY A 6 3.86 13.58 -11.87
C GLY A 6 4.18 12.21 -11.24
N ILE A 7 4.97 11.39 -11.91
CA ILE A 7 5.36 10.07 -11.43
C ILE A 7 6.75 10.14 -10.80
N VAL A 8 6.84 9.90 -9.49
CA VAL A 8 8.11 9.86 -8.75
C VAL A 8 8.54 8.40 -8.62
N SER A 9 9.75 8.08 -9.12
CA SER A 9 10.28 6.72 -9.33
C SER A 9 9.77 6.02 -10.58
N VAL A 10 10.63 5.18 -11.15
CA VAL A 10 10.40 4.39 -12.38
C VAL A 10 10.46 2.88 -12.11
N GLY A 11 10.02 2.49 -10.92
CA GLY A 11 9.93 1.08 -10.50
C GLY A 11 8.71 0.35 -11.08
N PHE A 12 8.58 -0.93 -10.73
CA PHE A 12 7.47 -1.79 -11.17
C PHE A 12 6.10 -1.17 -10.87
N ILE A 13 5.86 -0.73 -9.62
CA ILE A 13 4.57 -0.18 -9.24
C ILE A 13 4.26 1.16 -9.93
N SER A 14 5.28 1.98 -10.22
CA SER A 14 5.10 3.18 -11.03
C SER A 14 4.74 2.85 -12.48
N SER A 15 5.33 1.80 -13.06
CA SER A 15 4.97 1.31 -14.40
C SER A 15 3.50 0.89 -14.44
N ASP A 16 3.04 0.10 -13.46
CA ASP A 16 1.65 -0.34 -13.37
C ASP A 16 0.69 0.83 -13.20
N PHE A 17 0.95 1.72 -12.24
CA PHE A 17 0.10 2.89 -11.99
C PHE A 17 0.03 3.83 -13.21
N THR A 18 1.17 4.07 -13.86
CA THR A 18 1.22 4.87 -15.11
C THR A 18 0.41 4.20 -16.22
N THR A 19 0.51 2.87 -16.35
CA THR A 19 -0.27 2.12 -17.34
C THR A 19 -1.76 2.26 -17.08
N VAL A 20 -2.20 2.15 -15.82
CA VAL A 20 -3.60 2.35 -15.42
C VAL A 20 -4.06 3.78 -15.73
N LEU A 21 -3.31 4.81 -15.33
CA LEU A 21 -3.71 6.20 -15.61
C LEU A 21 -3.92 6.49 -17.10
N ARG A 22 -3.18 5.79 -17.97
CA ARG A 22 -3.32 5.92 -19.43
C ARG A 22 -4.56 5.26 -20.01
N THR A 23 -5.23 4.36 -19.29
CA THR A 23 -6.51 3.78 -19.73
C THR A 23 -7.71 4.66 -19.36
N LEU A 24 -7.52 5.66 -18.49
CA LEU A 24 -8.56 6.59 -18.05
C LEU A 24 -8.84 7.69 -19.10
N PRO A 25 -10.02 8.35 -19.05
CA PRO A 25 -10.33 9.44 -19.97
C PRO A 25 -9.28 10.57 -19.92
N ARG A 26 -8.72 10.94 -21.08
CA ARG A 26 -7.68 11.99 -21.18
C ARG A 26 -8.17 13.38 -20.75
N SER A 27 -9.48 13.60 -20.70
CA SER A 27 -10.14 14.79 -20.18
C SER A 27 -10.14 14.87 -18.65
N GLU A 28 -9.89 13.74 -17.98
CA GLU A 28 -9.90 13.58 -16.53
C GLU A 28 -8.49 13.35 -15.97
N HIS A 29 -7.62 12.60 -16.68
CA HIS A 29 -6.27 12.27 -16.21
C HIS A 29 -5.21 12.44 -17.30
N GLN A 30 -4.08 13.06 -16.93
CA GLN A 30 -2.91 13.19 -17.80
C GLN A 30 -1.63 12.97 -17.00
N VAL A 31 -0.73 12.10 -17.50
CA VAL A 31 0.62 11.96 -16.96
C VAL A 31 1.53 12.94 -17.70
N VAL A 32 2.03 13.94 -16.98
CA VAL A 32 2.74 15.09 -17.59
C VAL A 32 4.24 15.08 -17.33
N ALA A 33 4.70 14.37 -16.30
CA ALA A 33 6.11 14.28 -15.95
C ALA A 33 6.45 12.96 -15.25
N VAL A 34 7.69 12.53 -15.38
CA VAL A 34 8.28 11.43 -14.59
C VAL A 34 9.67 11.81 -14.11
N ALA A 35 10.03 11.37 -12.91
CA ALA A 35 11.37 11.54 -12.37
C ALA A 35 11.96 10.23 -11.87
N ALA A 36 13.26 10.05 -12.11
CA ALA A 36 14.09 9.02 -11.50
C ALA A 36 15.27 9.69 -10.77
N ARG A 37 16.19 8.89 -10.23
CA ARG A 37 17.44 9.39 -9.60
C ARG A 37 18.55 9.64 -10.62
N ASP A 38 18.32 9.29 -11.88
CA ASP A 38 19.19 9.55 -13.01
C ASP A 38 18.31 9.79 -14.24
N LEU A 39 18.76 10.71 -15.11
CA LEU A 39 17.98 11.16 -16.24
C LEU A 39 17.72 10.04 -17.25
N SER A 40 18.69 9.15 -17.47
CA SER A 40 18.61 8.06 -18.45
C SER A 40 17.41 7.14 -18.18
N ARG A 41 17.23 6.70 -16.93
CA ARG A 41 16.08 5.86 -16.56
C ARG A 41 14.75 6.59 -16.63
N ALA A 42 14.73 7.90 -16.32
CA ALA A 42 13.52 8.70 -16.46
C ALA A 42 13.11 8.84 -17.93
N GLU A 43 14.07 9.09 -18.83
CA GLU A 43 13.84 9.18 -20.28
C GLU A 43 13.40 7.85 -20.89
N GLU A 44 14.00 6.74 -20.46
CA GLU A 44 13.58 5.40 -20.88
C GLU A 44 12.13 5.14 -20.49
N PHE A 45 11.78 5.41 -19.23
CA PHE A 45 10.41 5.26 -18.74
C PHE A 45 9.44 6.21 -19.47
N ALA A 46 9.84 7.45 -19.70
CA ALA A 46 9.03 8.43 -20.42
C ALA A 46 8.76 8.01 -21.86
N ARG A 47 9.76 7.48 -22.58
CA ARG A 47 9.57 6.92 -23.93
C ARG A 47 8.62 5.73 -23.91
N LYS A 48 8.81 4.78 -22.99
CA LYS A 48 7.97 3.59 -22.86
C LYS A 48 6.51 3.96 -22.56
N HIS A 49 6.29 4.97 -21.72
CA HIS A 49 4.97 5.36 -21.24
C HIS A 49 4.40 6.62 -21.91
N ASP A 50 5.02 7.13 -22.98
CA ASP A 50 4.57 8.33 -23.72
C ASP A 50 4.33 9.54 -22.81
N ILE A 51 5.31 9.83 -21.94
CA ILE A 51 5.26 10.95 -20.99
C ILE A 51 6.09 12.11 -21.56
N PRO A 52 5.55 13.33 -21.66
CA PRO A 52 6.19 14.41 -22.40
C PRO A 52 7.43 15.00 -21.71
N LYS A 53 7.64 14.74 -20.41
CA LYS A 53 8.76 15.31 -19.65
C LYS A 53 9.39 14.31 -18.68
N ALA A 54 10.72 14.25 -18.69
CA ALA A 54 11.51 13.39 -17.84
C ALA A 54 12.53 14.22 -17.05
N TYR A 55 12.77 13.84 -15.80
CA TYR A 55 13.70 14.52 -14.89
C TYR A 55 14.67 13.55 -14.22
N GLY A 56 15.91 14.02 -14.00
CA GLY A 56 16.96 13.25 -13.34
C GLY A 56 16.94 13.34 -11.81
N SER A 57 16.04 14.15 -11.24
CA SER A 57 15.84 14.29 -9.80
C SER A 57 14.36 14.49 -9.44
N TYR A 58 14.00 14.13 -8.21
CA TYR A 58 12.63 14.31 -7.72
C TYR A 58 12.33 15.79 -7.46
N GLU A 59 13.36 16.57 -7.11
CA GLU A 59 13.33 18.01 -6.90
C GLU A 59 12.86 18.76 -8.15
N GLU A 60 13.34 18.37 -9.34
CA GLU A 60 12.93 18.99 -10.60
C GLU A 60 11.45 18.75 -10.90
N LEU A 61 10.94 17.52 -10.68
CA LEU A 61 9.52 17.22 -10.86
C LEU A 61 8.65 17.97 -9.84
N ALA A 62 9.09 18.04 -8.58
CA ALA A 62 8.37 18.78 -7.56
C ALA A 62 8.27 20.28 -7.89
N LYS A 63 9.29 20.86 -8.54
CA LYS A 63 9.28 22.25 -9.00
C LYS A 63 8.52 22.47 -10.31
N ASP A 64 8.11 21.42 -11.01
CA ASP A 64 7.39 21.55 -12.28
C ASP A 64 6.00 22.17 -12.06
N PRO A 65 5.72 23.38 -12.57
CA PRO A 65 4.42 24.02 -12.40
C PRO A 65 3.28 23.26 -13.09
N ASN A 66 3.58 22.36 -14.03
CA ASN A 66 2.58 21.60 -14.75
C ASN A 66 2.05 20.39 -13.95
N VAL A 67 2.78 19.93 -12.93
CA VAL A 67 2.37 18.83 -12.04
C VAL A 67 1.43 19.36 -10.94
N GLU A 68 0.25 18.76 -10.79
CA GLU A 68 -0.71 19.09 -9.72
C GLU A 68 -0.62 18.08 -8.57
N VAL A 69 -0.58 16.80 -8.93
CA VAL A 69 -0.49 15.68 -8.01
C VAL A 69 0.72 14.83 -8.35
N ALA A 70 1.52 14.47 -7.34
CA ALA A 70 2.61 13.52 -7.50
C ALA A 70 2.23 12.15 -6.91
N TYR A 71 2.48 11.11 -7.71
CA TYR A 71 2.42 9.73 -7.26
C TYR A 71 3.81 9.30 -6.79
N ILE A 72 3.92 8.92 -5.51
CA ILE A 72 5.17 8.52 -4.89
C ILE A 72 5.28 7.00 -4.92
N GLY A 73 5.95 6.46 -5.95
CA GLY A 73 6.18 5.02 -6.16
C GLY A 73 7.61 4.56 -5.86
N THR A 74 8.29 5.20 -4.91
CA THR A 74 9.64 4.80 -4.48
C THR A 74 9.58 3.52 -3.64
N GLN A 75 10.73 3.03 -3.14
CA GLN A 75 10.67 2.00 -2.09
C GLN A 75 10.32 2.68 -0.76
N GLN A 76 9.84 1.87 0.19
CA GLN A 76 9.22 2.31 1.45
C GLN A 76 10.11 3.28 2.23
N VAL A 77 11.40 2.97 2.37
CA VAL A 77 12.37 3.80 3.12
C VAL A 77 12.63 5.17 2.47
N GLN A 78 12.22 5.37 1.22
CA GLN A 78 12.39 6.64 0.50
C GLN A 78 11.09 7.45 0.41
N HIS A 79 9.94 6.92 0.82
CA HIS A 79 8.65 7.61 0.75
C HIS A 79 8.70 8.97 1.46
N LYS A 80 9.14 8.99 2.73
CA LYS A 80 9.17 10.20 3.56
C LYS A 80 9.89 11.35 2.88
N ALA A 81 11.11 11.13 2.40
CA ALA A 81 11.91 12.17 1.77
C ALA A 81 11.24 12.72 0.51
N ALA A 82 10.70 11.85 -0.35
CA ALA A 82 10.00 12.25 -1.57
C ALA A 82 8.69 13.00 -1.28
N VAL A 83 7.92 12.55 -0.29
CA VAL A 83 6.67 13.18 0.16
C VAL A 83 6.95 14.59 0.68
N LEU A 84 7.87 14.76 1.63
CA LEU A 84 8.18 16.08 2.21
C LEU A 84 8.69 17.05 1.15
N LEU A 85 9.51 16.58 0.22
CA LEU A 85 10.00 17.36 -0.91
C LEU A 85 8.86 17.87 -1.81
N CYS A 86 7.88 17.01 -2.13
CA CYS A 86 6.75 17.39 -2.98
C CYS A 86 5.75 18.30 -2.25
N LEU A 87 5.51 18.06 -0.95
CA LEU A 87 4.69 18.95 -0.11
C LEU A 87 5.31 20.34 0.00
N ALA A 88 6.64 20.42 0.19
CA ALA A 88 7.36 21.69 0.24
C ALA A 88 7.19 22.49 -1.06
N ALA A 89 7.02 21.82 -2.20
CA ALA A 89 6.76 22.42 -3.50
C ALA A 89 5.27 22.61 -3.84
N GLY A 90 4.35 22.36 -2.88
CA GLY A 90 2.93 22.65 -3.05
C GLY A 90 2.13 21.59 -3.83
N LYS A 91 2.63 20.35 -3.93
CA LYS A 91 1.94 19.28 -4.69
C LYS A 91 0.97 18.49 -3.81
N ALA A 92 -0.18 18.13 -4.38
CA ALA A 92 -1.03 17.08 -3.82
C ALA A 92 -0.32 15.72 -3.98
N LEU A 93 -0.60 14.76 -3.10
CA LEU A 93 0.13 13.49 -3.08
C LEU A 93 -0.75 12.26 -2.92
N LEU A 94 -0.42 11.26 -3.75
CA LEU A 94 -0.78 9.86 -3.55
C LEU A 94 0.53 9.09 -3.28
N CYS A 95 0.73 8.65 -2.04
CA CYS A 95 1.94 7.94 -1.63
C CYS A 95 1.70 6.45 -1.56
N GLU A 96 2.57 5.62 -2.15
CA GLU A 96 2.48 4.17 -2.03
C GLU A 96 2.49 3.68 -0.58
N LYS A 97 1.97 2.46 -0.39
CA LYS A 97 1.87 1.82 0.91
C LYS A 97 3.18 1.10 1.32
N PRO A 98 3.40 0.88 2.62
CA PRO A 98 2.92 1.75 3.68
C PRO A 98 3.49 3.17 3.48
N MET A 99 2.73 4.20 3.86
CA MET A 99 3.15 5.59 3.64
C MET A 99 4.52 5.88 4.26
N GLY A 100 4.80 5.31 5.44
CA GLY A 100 6.10 5.35 6.10
C GLY A 100 6.42 4.02 6.78
N THR A 101 7.69 3.83 7.12
CA THR A 101 8.19 2.60 7.75
C THR A 101 7.83 2.51 9.24
N ASN A 102 7.46 3.63 9.84
CA ASN A 102 7.04 3.73 11.23
C ASN A 102 6.05 4.89 11.44
N SER A 103 5.42 4.91 12.62
CA SER A 103 4.39 5.90 12.93
C SER A 103 4.91 7.34 13.04
N ALA A 104 6.19 7.56 13.33
CA ALA A 104 6.74 8.92 13.44
C ALA A 104 6.86 9.56 12.06
N GLU A 105 7.34 8.80 11.05
CA GLU A 105 7.39 9.28 9.66
C GLU A 105 6.00 9.66 9.15
N VAL A 106 5.00 8.80 9.37
CA VAL A 106 3.61 9.08 8.94
C VAL A 106 3.07 10.33 9.64
N ARG A 107 3.30 10.49 10.95
CA ARG A 107 2.88 11.70 11.67
C ARG A 107 3.49 12.97 11.09
N GLU A 108 4.78 12.94 10.76
CA GLU A 108 5.49 14.08 10.18
C GLU A 108 4.94 14.45 8.79
N MET A 109 4.76 13.47 7.90
CA MET A 109 4.18 13.71 6.57
C MET A 109 2.76 14.26 6.64
N VAL A 110 1.92 13.71 7.53
CA VAL A 110 0.54 14.19 7.75
C VAL A 110 0.53 15.60 8.34
N ALA A 111 1.42 15.90 9.28
CA ALA A 111 1.53 17.23 9.87
C ALA A 111 1.93 18.28 8.82
N GLU A 112 2.88 17.96 7.95
CA GLU A 112 3.32 18.85 6.87
C GLU A 112 2.24 19.06 5.81
N ALA A 113 1.51 18.01 5.42
CA ALA A 113 0.39 18.15 4.48
C ALA A 113 -0.71 19.06 5.06
N ARG A 114 -1.04 18.89 6.34
CA ARG A 114 -2.04 19.70 7.05
C ARG A 114 -1.61 21.16 7.23
N SER A 115 -0.35 21.41 7.60
CA SER A 115 0.16 22.78 7.78
C SER A 115 0.08 23.60 6.49
N ARG A 116 0.12 22.94 5.34
CA ARG A 116 0.02 23.54 4.00
C ARG A 116 -1.37 23.48 3.37
N GLY A 117 -2.32 22.77 3.98
CA GLY A 117 -3.63 22.53 3.38
C GLY A 117 -3.58 21.71 2.09
N LEU A 118 -2.59 20.82 1.93
CA LEU A 118 -2.41 19.98 0.75
C LEU A 118 -3.03 18.59 0.94
N PHE A 119 -3.54 18.03 -0.15
CA PHE A 119 -4.03 16.66 -0.17
C PHE A 119 -2.86 15.67 -0.03
N LEU A 120 -3.02 14.70 0.87
CA LEU A 120 -2.13 13.57 1.05
C LEU A 120 -2.97 12.32 1.33
N MET A 121 -2.75 11.25 0.55
CA MET A 121 -3.42 9.96 0.75
C MET A 121 -2.42 8.81 0.65
N GLU A 122 -2.57 7.81 1.53
CA GLU A 122 -1.88 6.53 1.42
C GLU A 122 -2.52 5.67 0.32
N GLY A 123 -1.70 5.02 -0.49
CA GLY A 123 -2.07 4.16 -1.61
C GLY A 123 -2.64 2.81 -1.20
N ILE A 124 -3.59 2.80 -0.26
CA ILE A 124 -4.35 1.60 0.11
C ILE A 124 -5.44 1.35 -0.94
N TRP A 125 -5.01 1.00 -2.15
CA TRP A 125 -5.84 0.75 -3.32
C TRP A 125 -6.99 -0.25 -3.09
N THR A 126 -6.81 -1.24 -2.21
CA THR A 126 -7.84 -2.24 -1.86
C THR A 126 -9.16 -1.59 -1.41
N ARG A 127 -9.11 -0.41 -0.78
CA ARG A 127 -10.30 0.30 -0.29
C ARG A 127 -11.27 0.75 -1.38
N PHE A 128 -10.80 0.84 -2.62
CA PHE A 128 -11.53 1.38 -3.78
C PHE A 128 -12.00 0.29 -4.76
N PHE A 129 -11.81 -0.99 -4.43
CA PHE A 129 -12.39 -2.07 -5.24
C PHE A 129 -13.91 -2.15 -5.00
N PRO A 130 -14.74 -2.36 -6.03
CA PRO A 130 -16.19 -2.47 -5.89
C PRO A 130 -16.64 -3.51 -4.86
N ALA A 131 -15.93 -4.64 -4.76
CA ALA A 131 -16.22 -5.68 -3.76
C ALA A 131 -16.04 -5.17 -2.32
N ILE A 132 -15.06 -4.31 -2.08
CA ILE A 132 -14.79 -3.72 -0.75
C ILE A 132 -15.79 -2.60 -0.44
N GLU A 133 -16.23 -1.85 -1.44
CA GLU A 133 -17.33 -0.90 -1.30
C GLU A 133 -18.66 -1.59 -0.96
N ALA A 134 -18.98 -2.69 -1.65
CA ALA A 134 -20.15 -3.51 -1.36
C ALA A 134 -20.11 -4.08 0.07
N LEU A 135 -18.95 -4.59 0.51
CA LEU A 135 -18.75 -5.04 1.88
C LEU A 135 -18.99 -3.91 2.89
N ARG A 136 -18.42 -2.72 2.65
CA ARG A 136 -18.61 -1.54 3.51
C ARG A 136 -20.10 -1.18 3.62
N SER A 137 -20.82 -1.24 2.51
CA SER A 137 -22.27 -1.00 2.45
C SER A 137 -23.05 -2.03 3.25
N ALA A 138 -22.75 -3.33 3.10
CA ALA A 138 -23.40 -4.39 3.87
C ALA A 138 -23.17 -4.24 5.39
N VAL A 139 -21.96 -3.83 5.78
CA VAL A 139 -21.65 -3.52 7.18
C VAL A 139 -22.43 -2.32 7.68
N SER A 140 -22.45 -1.21 6.93
CA SER A 140 -23.15 0.02 7.36
C SER A 140 -24.67 -0.11 7.38
N GLN A 141 -25.24 -0.99 6.56
CA GLN A 141 -26.67 -1.29 6.53
C GLN A 141 -27.11 -2.26 7.64
N GLY A 142 -26.16 -2.84 8.40
CA GLY A 142 -26.48 -3.84 9.42
C GLY A 142 -26.93 -5.19 8.85
N THR A 143 -26.64 -5.46 7.57
CA THR A 143 -27.02 -6.71 6.89
C THR A 143 -26.45 -7.96 7.58
N LEU A 144 -25.29 -7.81 8.24
CA LEU A 144 -24.61 -8.88 8.98
C LEU A 144 -25.08 -8.99 10.45
N GLY A 145 -26.07 -8.19 10.85
CA GLY A 145 -26.45 -8.02 12.25
C GLY A 145 -25.33 -7.36 13.06
N ASP A 146 -25.28 -7.67 14.35
CA ASP A 146 -24.21 -7.15 15.19
C ASP A 146 -22.87 -7.84 14.86
N LEU A 147 -21.85 -7.03 14.55
CA LEU A 147 -20.51 -7.55 14.30
C LEU A 147 -19.93 -8.22 15.56
N ARG A 148 -19.14 -9.28 15.34
CA ARG A 148 -18.48 -10.04 16.41
C ARG A 148 -16.97 -10.13 16.22
N VAL A 149 -16.53 -10.55 15.05
CA VAL A 149 -15.11 -10.78 14.73
C VAL A 149 -14.82 -10.47 13.27
N ALA A 150 -13.60 -10.04 12.98
CA ALA A 150 -13.06 -9.95 11.63
C ALA A 150 -11.72 -10.69 11.58
N ARG A 151 -11.46 -11.41 10.50
CA ARG A 151 -10.20 -12.13 10.24
C ARG A 151 -9.71 -11.78 8.84
N ALA A 152 -8.39 -11.60 8.71
CA ALA A 152 -7.74 -11.36 7.43
C ALA A 152 -6.35 -12.00 7.42
N GLU A 153 -6.03 -12.64 6.30
CA GLU A 153 -4.78 -13.35 6.10
C GLU A 153 -4.22 -13.01 4.73
N PHE A 154 -2.90 -12.84 4.66
CA PHE A 154 -2.20 -12.63 3.40
C PHE A 154 -0.80 -13.23 3.53
N GLY A 155 -0.61 -14.39 2.91
CA GLY A 155 0.68 -15.08 2.85
C GLY A 155 1.02 -15.47 1.42
N LYS A 156 2.31 -15.34 1.08
CA LYS A 156 2.89 -15.87 -0.16
C LYS A 156 4.38 -16.09 0.06
N ASP A 157 4.94 -17.16 -0.50
CA ASP A 157 6.39 -17.31 -0.55
C ASP A 157 6.98 -16.28 -1.52
N LEU A 158 7.62 -15.27 -0.95
CA LEU A 158 8.36 -14.23 -1.66
C LEU A 158 9.83 -14.19 -1.27
N THR A 159 10.36 -15.30 -0.73
CA THR A 159 11.77 -15.41 -0.29
C THR A 159 12.75 -15.23 -1.46
N SER A 160 12.30 -15.47 -2.69
CA SER A 160 13.06 -15.23 -3.92
C SER A 160 13.12 -13.77 -4.34
N ILE A 161 12.35 -12.86 -3.72
CA ILE A 161 12.35 -11.43 -4.04
C ILE A 161 13.31 -10.69 -3.09
N PRO A 162 14.48 -10.23 -3.57
CA PRO A 162 15.54 -9.72 -2.68
C PRO A 162 15.09 -8.56 -1.78
N ARG A 163 14.27 -7.63 -2.32
CA ARG A 163 13.76 -6.46 -1.57
C ARG A 163 12.98 -6.87 -0.31
N ILE A 164 12.21 -7.95 -0.37
CA ILE A 164 11.27 -8.33 0.70
C ILE A 164 11.98 -8.94 1.91
N ILE A 165 13.14 -9.55 1.67
CA ILE A 165 13.99 -10.11 2.73
C ILE A 165 15.10 -9.15 3.17
N ASP A 166 15.26 -8.01 2.50
CA ASP A 166 16.27 -7.00 2.83
C ASP A 166 15.75 -6.03 3.91
N LYS A 167 16.28 -6.20 5.12
CA LYS A 167 15.97 -5.32 6.26
C LYS A 167 16.32 -3.85 6.00
N ALA A 168 17.37 -3.56 5.21
CA ALA A 168 17.75 -2.18 4.89
C ALA A 168 16.71 -1.49 3.98
N GLN A 169 15.90 -2.26 3.25
CA GLN A 169 14.77 -1.76 2.47
C GLN A 169 13.43 -1.83 3.22
N ALA A 170 13.48 -2.04 4.54
CA ALA A 170 12.31 -2.32 5.38
C ALA A 170 11.51 -3.55 4.89
N GLY A 171 12.18 -4.53 4.28
CA GLY A 171 11.59 -5.81 3.91
C GLY A 171 10.98 -6.50 5.13
N SER A 172 9.67 -6.76 5.07
CA SER A 172 8.92 -7.28 6.21
C SER A 172 7.57 -7.80 5.76
N ALA A 173 7.21 -9.00 6.18
CA ALA A 173 5.87 -9.54 5.98
C ALA A 173 4.78 -8.58 6.52
N LEU A 174 5.07 -7.87 7.63
CA LEU A 174 4.13 -6.91 8.20
C LEU A 174 3.94 -5.69 7.28
N LEU A 175 5.02 -5.12 6.74
CA LEU A 175 4.95 -3.92 5.90
C LEU A 175 4.51 -4.23 4.47
N ASP A 176 4.82 -5.42 3.96
CA ASP A 176 4.46 -5.83 2.59
C ASP A 176 3.03 -6.37 2.49
N PHE A 177 2.63 -7.21 3.47
CA PHE A 177 1.33 -7.90 3.49
C PHE A 177 0.43 -7.51 4.66
N GLY A 178 0.99 -7.47 5.86
CA GLY A 178 0.22 -7.21 7.09
C GLY A 178 -0.54 -5.88 7.06
N ILE A 179 -0.04 -4.88 6.33
CA ILE A 179 -0.75 -3.62 6.08
C ILE A 179 -2.15 -3.84 5.47
N TYR A 180 -2.32 -4.85 4.61
CA TYR A 180 -3.61 -5.19 4.01
C TYR A 180 -4.58 -5.83 5.02
N CYS A 181 -4.07 -6.68 5.91
CA CYS A 181 -4.87 -7.27 6.98
C CYS A 181 -5.30 -6.20 8.00
N VAL A 182 -4.35 -5.36 8.43
CA VAL A 182 -4.62 -4.27 9.39
C VAL A 182 -5.63 -3.28 8.82
N GLN A 183 -5.44 -2.82 7.58
CA GLN A 183 -6.40 -1.89 6.98
C GLN A 183 -7.77 -2.53 6.79
N PHE A 184 -7.87 -3.84 6.51
CA PHE A 184 -9.17 -4.52 6.34
C PHE A 184 -9.92 -4.58 7.68
N ILE A 185 -9.25 -5.05 8.74
CA ILE A 185 -9.85 -5.14 10.08
C ILE A 185 -10.24 -3.74 10.58
N SER A 186 -9.35 -2.76 10.40
CA SER A 186 -9.63 -1.36 10.72
C SER A 186 -10.85 -0.85 9.93
N MET A 187 -11.01 -1.23 8.66
CA MET A 187 -12.17 -0.83 7.85
C MET A 187 -13.48 -1.37 8.41
N VAL A 188 -13.53 -2.68 8.70
CA VAL A 188 -14.73 -3.37 9.18
C VAL A 188 -15.19 -2.80 10.51
N PHE A 189 -14.24 -2.42 11.38
CA PHE A 189 -14.50 -1.77 12.66
C PHE A 189 -14.41 -0.23 12.61
N SER A 190 -14.72 0.36 11.46
CA SER A 190 -14.90 1.82 11.29
C SER A 190 -13.72 2.69 11.74
N GLY A 191 -12.49 2.18 11.66
CA GLY A 191 -11.27 2.92 11.99
C GLY A 191 -11.03 3.10 13.49
N GLN A 192 -11.74 2.36 14.34
CA GLN A 192 -11.57 2.45 15.79
C GLN A 192 -10.16 2.01 16.23
N LYS A 193 -9.65 2.67 17.27
CA LYS A 193 -8.36 2.33 17.89
C LYS A 193 -8.51 1.02 18.68
N PRO A 194 -7.66 0.00 18.46
CA PRO A 194 -7.66 -1.20 19.29
C PRO A 194 -7.36 -0.87 20.76
N GLU A 195 -8.08 -1.52 21.68
CA GLU A 195 -7.83 -1.40 23.13
C GLU A 195 -6.58 -2.19 23.55
N LYS A 196 -6.32 -3.32 22.89
CA LYS A 196 -5.19 -4.21 23.16
C LYS A 196 -4.71 -4.88 21.88
N ILE A 197 -3.39 -5.07 21.77
CA ILE A 197 -2.75 -5.83 20.68
C ILE A 197 -1.88 -6.91 21.32
N SER A 198 -2.08 -8.15 20.90
CA SER A 198 -1.20 -9.28 21.22
C SER A 198 -0.56 -9.77 19.92
N ALA A 199 0.73 -10.11 19.94
CA ALA A 199 1.45 -10.54 18.74
C ALA A 199 2.32 -11.75 19.04
N ILE A 200 2.34 -12.71 18.12
CA ILE A 200 3.25 -13.84 18.08
C ILE A 200 3.82 -13.87 16.67
N GLY A 201 5.14 -14.05 16.54
CA GLY A 201 5.80 -14.08 15.25
C GLY A 201 7.23 -14.59 15.34
N ARG A 202 7.81 -14.89 14.19
CA ARG A 202 9.22 -15.26 14.06
C ARG A 202 9.89 -14.32 13.06
N LEU A 203 11.16 -14.00 13.32
CA LEU A 203 11.95 -13.21 12.39
C LEU A 203 12.41 -14.09 11.23
N TYR A 204 12.45 -13.51 10.04
CA TYR A 204 13.11 -14.14 8.91
C TYR A 204 14.62 -13.91 9.05
N GLU A 205 15.39 -14.99 9.20
CA GLU A 205 16.85 -14.94 9.19
C GLU A 205 17.34 -15.38 7.80
N THR A 206 17.99 -14.47 7.09
CA THR A 206 18.56 -14.72 5.76
C THR A 206 19.52 -15.91 5.81
N GLY A 207 19.19 -16.99 5.10
CA GLY A 207 19.99 -18.23 5.05
C GLY A 207 19.34 -19.44 5.72
N LEU A 208 18.27 -19.28 6.50
CA LEU A 208 17.46 -20.41 6.98
C LEU A 208 16.40 -20.77 5.93
N LYS A 209 16.42 -22.02 5.45
CA LYS A 209 15.25 -22.65 4.82
C LYS A 209 14.33 -23.18 5.92
N GLU A 210 13.05 -23.36 5.60
CA GLU A 210 11.91 -23.85 6.40
C GLU A 210 12.17 -24.27 7.86
N SER A 211 11.25 -23.87 8.75
CA SER A 211 11.37 -24.13 10.18
C SER A 211 11.47 -25.64 10.49
N PRO A 212 12.54 -26.09 11.17
CA PRO A 212 12.60 -27.46 11.71
C PRO A 212 11.78 -27.64 13.01
N VAL A 213 10.99 -26.63 13.41
CA VAL A 213 10.31 -26.55 14.72
C VAL A 213 8.79 -26.46 14.60
N MET A 214 8.24 -26.09 13.44
CA MET A 214 6.79 -26.16 13.20
C MET A 214 6.55 -26.82 11.85
N PRO A 215 6.53 -28.16 11.82
CA PRO A 215 6.21 -28.92 10.61
C PRO A 215 4.84 -28.52 10.05
N LEU A 216 4.60 -28.81 8.78
CA LEU A 216 3.30 -28.59 8.12
C LEU A 216 2.12 -29.08 8.99
N VAL A 217 2.28 -30.23 9.64
CA VAL A 217 1.28 -30.83 10.54
C VAL A 217 0.88 -29.93 11.72
N GLU A 218 1.80 -29.14 12.27
CA GLU A 218 1.50 -28.21 13.36
C GLU A 218 0.81 -26.94 12.85
N SER A 219 1.09 -26.55 11.60
CA SER A 219 0.40 -25.44 10.94
C SER A 219 -1.04 -25.82 10.60
N GLU A 220 -1.26 -27.05 10.13
CA GLU A 220 -2.59 -27.64 9.90
C GLU A 220 -3.38 -27.72 11.22
N LEU A 221 -2.77 -28.21 12.30
CA LEU A 221 -3.41 -28.26 13.61
C LEU A 221 -3.85 -26.88 14.12
N LEU A 222 -3.03 -25.84 13.93
CA LEU A 222 -3.41 -24.48 14.29
C LEU A 222 -4.57 -23.97 13.43
N ALA A 223 -4.58 -24.28 12.14
CA ALA A 223 -5.69 -23.94 11.26
C ALA A 223 -7.00 -24.62 11.73
N ASP A 224 -6.93 -25.90 12.11
CA ASP A 224 -8.04 -26.68 12.65
C ASP A 224 -8.54 -26.10 13.98
N ILE A 225 -7.65 -25.76 14.91
CA ILE A 225 -8.03 -25.13 16.19
C ILE A 225 -8.76 -23.82 15.93
N LEU A 226 -8.25 -23.00 15.01
CA LEU A 226 -8.89 -21.72 14.66
C LEU A 226 -10.22 -21.91 13.95
N GLU A 227 -10.37 -22.99 13.18
CA GLU A 227 -11.62 -23.41 12.53
C GLU A 227 -12.65 -23.88 13.56
N GLU A 228 -12.24 -24.64 14.57
CA GLU A 228 -13.10 -25.04 15.68
C GLU A 228 -13.53 -23.83 16.53
N VAL A 229 -12.62 -22.89 16.80
CA VAL A 229 -12.98 -21.61 17.44
C VAL A 229 -14.00 -20.84 16.61
N ARG A 230 -13.82 -20.77 15.28
CA ARG A 230 -14.77 -20.14 14.35
C ARG A 230 -16.16 -20.77 14.44
N LYS A 231 -16.23 -22.11 14.43
CA LYS A 231 -17.50 -22.84 14.60
C LYS A 231 -18.12 -22.58 15.97
N ALA A 232 -17.33 -22.59 17.04
CA ALA A 232 -17.80 -22.36 18.41
C ALA A 232 -18.40 -20.97 18.61
N ILE A 233 -17.94 -19.95 17.88
CA ILE A 233 -18.51 -18.59 17.90
C ILE A 233 -19.65 -18.38 16.89
N GLY A 234 -20.12 -19.45 16.24
CA GLY A 234 -21.30 -19.42 15.36
C GLY A 234 -21.09 -18.80 13.99
N VAL A 235 -19.84 -18.62 13.55
CA VAL A 235 -19.55 -18.17 12.18
C VAL A 235 -19.58 -19.40 11.28
N ASN A 236 -20.40 -19.42 10.22
CA ASN A 236 -20.48 -20.49 9.22
C ASN A 236 -20.27 -19.91 7.82
N PHE A 237 -19.41 -20.52 7.01
CA PHE A 237 -19.34 -20.23 5.57
C PHE A 237 -20.39 -21.06 4.84
N PRO A 238 -21.08 -20.52 3.82
CA PRO A 238 -22.00 -21.31 3.00
C PRO A 238 -21.23 -22.36 2.19
N ASP A 239 -21.75 -23.58 2.12
CA ASP A 239 -21.10 -24.78 1.55
C ASP A 239 -20.78 -24.71 0.04
N ASN A 240 -21.10 -23.62 -0.65
CA ASN A 240 -21.08 -23.51 -2.12
C ASN A 240 -20.12 -22.44 -2.67
N CYS A 241 -18.87 -22.43 -2.21
CA CYS A 241 -17.80 -21.70 -2.89
C CYS A 241 -16.74 -22.69 -3.40
N THR A 242 -17.12 -23.52 -4.38
CA THR A 242 -16.19 -24.13 -5.34
C THR A 242 -15.99 -23.21 -6.52
#